data_AF-A0A8U0A7X6-F1
#
_entry.id   AF-A0A8U0A7X6-F1
#
_cell.length_a   1.000
_cell.length_b   1.000
_cell.length_c   1.000
_cell.angle_alpha   90.00
_cell.angle_beta   90.00
_cell.angle_gamma   90.00
#
_symmetry.space_group_name_H-M   'P 1'
#
loop_
_entity.id
_entity.type
_entity.pdbx_description
1 polymer ?
#
loop_
_entity_poly.entity_id
_entity_poly.type
_entity_poly.pdbx_seq_one_letter_code
_entity_poly.pdbx_strand_id
1 'polypeptide(L)'
;MFDDGFYRWDRDPADGEYELQFDRFESTDDYHDHAIFIIVDTETDEDIGDIMLPTTDVPDLDSNDQATTMIYHGRVEDGEVVDMKHDQELSKKRHKQAQEEFDQLFSDTDDETDS
;
A
#
# COMPACT_ATOMS: atom_id res chain seq x y z
N MET A 1 -6.85 -15.41 -7.40
CA MET A 1 -7.46 -15.57 -6.06
C MET A 1 -6.34 -15.90 -5.10
N PHE A 2 -6.20 -15.11 -4.05
CA PHE A 2 -5.22 -15.31 -2.99
C PHE A 2 -5.86 -16.19 -1.92
N ASP A 3 -5.64 -17.51 -1.98
CA ASP A 3 -6.29 -18.52 -1.13
C ASP A 3 -6.06 -18.30 0.39
N ASP A 4 -5.02 -17.54 0.77
CA ASP A 4 -4.65 -17.26 2.16
C ASP A 4 -4.73 -15.75 2.52
N GLY A 5 -5.50 -14.96 1.76
CA GLY A 5 -5.71 -13.55 2.06
C GLY A 5 -6.63 -13.31 3.25
N PHE A 6 -6.18 -12.54 4.23
CA PHE A 6 -7.02 -12.11 5.36
C PHE A 6 -7.50 -10.68 5.15
N TYR A 7 -8.82 -10.50 5.04
CA TYR A 7 -9.45 -9.22 4.78
C TYR A 7 -10.07 -8.63 6.03
N ARG A 8 -9.91 -7.32 6.19
CA ARG A 8 -10.62 -6.52 7.19
C ARG A 8 -11.26 -5.32 6.51
N TRP A 9 -12.55 -5.44 6.21
CA TRP A 9 -13.33 -4.38 5.59
C TRP A 9 -13.89 -3.41 6.61
N ASP A 10 -13.68 -2.10 6.39
CA ASP A 10 -14.37 -1.04 7.15
C ASP A 10 -15.74 -0.73 6.53
N ARG A 11 -15.88 -0.97 5.22
CA ARG A 11 -17.16 -0.99 4.49
C ARG A 11 -17.17 -2.11 3.45
N ASP A 12 -18.37 -2.54 3.06
CA ASP A 12 -18.55 -3.56 2.00
C ASP A 12 -17.98 -3.02 0.66
N PRO A 13 -16.98 -3.69 0.06
CA PRO A 13 -16.43 -3.27 -1.22
C PRO A 13 -17.38 -3.63 -2.36
N ALA A 14 -17.47 -2.77 -3.36
CA ALA A 14 -18.10 -3.15 -4.63
C ALA A 14 -17.11 -3.96 -5.47
N ASP A 15 -17.62 -4.73 -6.44
CA ASP A 15 -16.74 -5.34 -7.44
C ASP A 15 -16.12 -4.24 -8.31
N GLY A 16 -14.80 -4.28 -8.50
CA GLY A 16 -14.11 -3.22 -9.23
C GLY A 16 -12.60 -3.17 -9.05
N GLU A 17 -12.02 -2.08 -9.54
CA GLU A 17 -10.59 -1.79 -9.44
C GLU A 17 -10.33 -0.85 -8.26
N TYR A 18 -9.35 -1.21 -7.45
CA TYR A 18 -8.92 -0.52 -6.25
C TYR A 18 -7.42 -0.31 -6.26
N GLU A 19 -6.97 0.64 -5.45
CA GLU A 19 -5.55 0.81 -5.18
C GLU A 19 -5.19 0.04 -3.91
N LEU A 20 -4.11 -0.73 -3.96
CA LEU A 20 -3.57 -1.44 -2.79
C LEU A 20 -2.22 -0.81 -2.45
N GLN A 21 -2.14 -0.15 -1.30
CA GLN A 21 -0.94 0.53 -0.83
C GLN A 21 -0.24 -0.36 0.20
N PHE A 22 1.03 -0.67 -0.02
CA PHE A 22 1.83 -1.40 0.97
C PHE A 22 2.01 -0.55 2.23
N ASP A 23 1.63 -1.11 3.38
CA ASP A 23 1.82 -0.47 4.69
C ASP A 23 3.08 -1.01 5.37
N ARG A 24 3.09 -2.32 5.67
CA ARG A 24 4.18 -2.94 6.45
C ARG A 24 4.26 -4.45 6.26
N PHE A 25 5.40 -5.00 6.67
CA PHE A 25 5.54 -6.43 6.91
C PHE A 25 5.06 -6.78 8.33
N GLU A 26 4.44 -7.95 8.48
CA GLU A 26 4.07 -8.54 9.76
C GLU A 26 4.61 -9.98 9.84
N SER A 27 5.46 -10.24 10.83
CA SER A 27 5.97 -11.58 11.08
C SER A 27 4.98 -12.33 11.97
N THR A 28 4.44 -13.43 11.46
CA THR A 28 3.63 -14.38 12.23
C THR A 28 4.50 -15.51 12.78
N ASP A 29 4.09 -16.15 13.89
CA ASP A 29 4.83 -17.27 14.52
C ASP A 29 5.13 -18.44 13.55
N ASP A 30 4.35 -18.59 12.48
CA ASP A 30 4.58 -19.51 11.38
C ASP A 30 5.41 -18.82 10.29
N TYR A 31 6.66 -19.28 10.12
CA TYR A 31 7.74 -19.09 9.11
C TYR A 31 7.60 -18.21 7.83
N HIS A 32 6.47 -17.55 7.56
CA HIS A 32 6.24 -16.68 6.42
C HIS A 32 5.97 -15.25 6.89
N ASP A 33 6.77 -14.30 6.41
CA ASP A 33 6.45 -12.88 6.57
C ASP A 33 5.21 -12.57 5.73
N HIS A 34 4.26 -11.86 6.34
CA HIS A 34 3.06 -11.35 5.67
C HIS A 34 3.26 -9.88 5.32
N ALA A 35 2.61 -9.44 4.25
CA ALA A 35 2.53 -8.05 3.85
C ALA A 35 1.12 -7.54 4.07
N ILE A 36 1.00 -6.38 4.70
CA ILE A 36 -0.26 -5.70 4.94
C ILE A 36 -0.41 -4.58 3.91
N PHE A 37 -1.58 -4.52 3.28
CA PHE A 37 -1.96 -3.49 2.34
C PHE A 37 -3.23 -2.79 2.80
N ILE A 38 -3.26 -1.47 2.60
CA ILE A 38 -4.46 -0.65 2.73
C ILE A 38 -5.15 -0.64 1.37
N ILE A 39 -6.45 -0.86 1.35
CA ILE A 39 -7.30 -0.87 0.17
C ILE A 39 -7.97 0.48 0.06
N VAL A 40 -7.69 1.19 -1.03
CA VAL A 40 -8.18 2.55 -1.28
C VAL A 40 -9.09 2.57 -2.50
N ASP A 41 -10.26 3.14 -2.30
CA ASP A 41 -11.22 3.45 -3.35
C ASP A 41 -10.69 4.61 -4.19
N THR A 42 -10.37 4.34 -5.46
CA THR A 42 -9.76 5.33 -6.36
C THR A 42 -10.72 6.44 -6.81
N GLU A 43 -12.03 6.24 -6.68
CA GLU A 43 -13.03 7.25 -7.03
C GLU A 43 -13.24 8.25 -5.89
N THR A 44 -13.21 7.77 -4.66
CA THR A 44 -13.44 8.60 -3.46
C THR A 44 -12.17 8.99 -2.71
N ASP A 45 -11.03 8.36 -3.01
CA ASP A 45 -9.77 8.47 -2.27
C ASP A 45 -9.94 8.12 -0.78
N GLU A 46 -10.80 7.15 -0.48
CA GLU A 46 -11.09 6.69 0.88
C GLU A 46 -10.47 5.32 1.13
N ASP A 47 -9.94 5.12 2.33
CA ASP A 47 -9.61 3.80 2.87
C ASP A 47 -10.92 3.03 3.13
N ILE A 48 -10.98 1.82 2.60
CA ILE A 48 -12.15 0.94 2.70
C ILE A 48 -11.86 -0.37 3.44
N GLY A 49 -10.60 -0.61 3.81
CA GLY A 49 -10.18 -1.79 4.55
C GLY A 49 -8.73 -2.19 4.30
N ASP A 50 -8.34 -3.29 4.93
CA ASP A 50 -6.99 -3.86 4.85
C ASP A 50 -7.02 -5.28 4.29
N ILE A 51 -5.94 -5.69 3.63
CA ILE A 51 -5.66 -7.09 3.30
C ILE A 51 -4.26 -7.47 3.77
N MET A 52 -4.17 -8.64 4.40
CA MET A 52 -2.91 -9.30 4.71
C MET A 52 -2.69 -10.46 3.74
N LEU A 53 -1.55 -10.46 3.07
CA LEU A 53 -1.15 -11.48 2.11
C LEU A 53 0.20 -12.08 2.50
N PRO A 54 0.44 -13.38 2.24
CA PRO A 54 1.79 -13.93 2.28
C PRO A 54 2.71 -13.15 1.32
N THR A 55 3.91 -12.78 1.76
CA THR A 55 4.87 -12.06 0.91
C THR A 55 5.23 -12.81 -0.37
N THR A 56 5.13 -14.14 -0.36
CA THR A 56 5.36 -15.01 -1.54
C THR A 56 4.33 -14.83 -2.65
N ASP A 57 3.14 -14.33 -2.31
CA ASP A 57 2.04 -14.18 -3.25
C ASP A 57 1.97 -12.77 -3.83
N VAL A 58 2.68 -11.82 -3.21
CA VAL A 58 2.73 -10.44 -3.68
C VAL A 58 3.76 -10.31 -4.81
N PRO A 59 3.37 -9.80 -5.99
CA PRO A 59 4.31 -9.58 -7.07
C PRO A 59 5.31 -8.48 -6.73
N ASP A 60 6.57 -8.67 -7.14
CA ASP A 60 7.63 -7.66 -7.06
C ASP A 60 7.91 -7.11 -5.64
N LEU A 61 7.46 -7.81 -4.59
CA LEU A 61 7.71 -7.47 -3.20
C LEU A 61 8.89 -8.28 -2.66
N ASP A 62 9.98 -7.60 -2.28
CA ASP A 62 11.10 -8.21 -1.56
C ASP A 62 11.10 -7.71 -0.12
N SER A 63 11.11 -8.62 0.86
CA SER A 63 11.15 -8.26 2.28
C SER A 63 12.44 -7.58 2.71
N ASN A 64 13.47 -7.60 1.87
CA ASN A 64 14.72 -6.88 2.08
C ASN A 64 14.72 -5.48 1.47
N ASP A 65 13.73 -5.13 0.64
CA ASP A 65 13.58 -3.78 0.13
C ASP A 65 13.08 -2.89 1.27
N GLN A 66 13.94 -1.98 1.74
CA GLN A 66 13.60 -1.05 2.82
C GLN A 66 12.51 -0.10 2.32
N ALA A 67 11.26 -0.44 2.64
CA ALA A 67 10.07 0.41 2.66
C ALA A 67 10.06 1.50 1.59
N THR A 68 9.73 1.11 0.36
CA THR A 68 9.27 2.07 -0.65
C THR A 68 7.75 2.14 -0.61
N THR A 69 7.22 3.32 -0.95
CA THR A 69 5.82 3.53 -1.28
C THR A 69 5.47 2.63 -2.46
N MET A 70 5.03 1.40 -2.19
CA MET A 70 4.65 0.43 -3.22
C MET A 70 3.14 0.45 -3.37
N ILE A 71 2.69 0.68 -4.59
CA ILE A 71 1.30 0.83 -4.95
C ILE A 71 0.98 -0.19 -6.02
N TYR A 72 -0.13 -0.87 -5.83
CA TYR A 72 -0.61 -1.91 -6.73
C TYR A 72 -2.03 -1.55 -7.20
N HIS A 73 -2.33 -1.93 -8.44
CA HIS A 73 -3.70 -2.03 -8.90
C HIS A 73 -4.25 -3.38 -8.47
N GLY A 74 -5.33 -3.37 -7.69
CA GLY A 74 -6.03 -4.56 -7.25
C GLY A 74 -7.41 -4.65 -7.89
N ARG A 75 -7.83 -5.84 -8.31
CA ARG A 75 -9.22 -6.10 -8.67
C ARG A 75 -9.91 -6.86 -7.56
N VAL A 76 -11.05 -6.35 -7.11
CA VAL A 76 -11.92 -7.01 -6.12
C VAL A 76 -13.14 -7.60 -6.83
N GLU A 77 -13.45 -8.86 -6.53
CA GLU A 77 -14.68 -9.54 -6.93
C GLU A 77 -15.22 -10.35 -5.75
N ASP A 78 -16.53 -10.27 -5.48
CA ASP A 78 -17.20 -10.97 -4.37
C ASP A 78 -16.56 -10.69 -2.99
N GLY A 79 -15.99 -9.49 -2.81
CA GLY A 79 -15.35 -9.07 -1.56
C GLY A 79 -13.92 -9.58 -1.35
N GLU A 80 -13.29 -10.14 -2.40
CA GLU A 80 -11.93 -10.66 -2.36
C GLU A 80 -11.08 -10.04 -3.48
N VAL A 81 -9.81 -9.74 -3.20
CA VAL A 81 -8.86 -9.34 -4.24
C VAL A 81 -8.54 -10.58 -5.08
N VAL A 82 -8.80 -10.51 -6.39
CA VAL A 82 -8.62 -11.63 -7.32
C VAL A 82 -7.39 -11.45 -8.23
N ASP A 83 -6.98 -10.22 -8.46
CA ASP A 83 -5.81 -9.82 -9.25
C ASP A 83 -5.09 -8.66 -8.55
N MET A 84 -3.76 -8.64 -8.63
CA MET A 84 -2.91 -7.58 -8.10
C MET A 84 -1.73 -7.37 -9.04
N LYS A 85 -1.45 -6.11 -9.39
CA LYS A 85 -0.32 -5.75 -10.24
C LYS A 85 0.40 -4.52 -9.71
N HIS A 86 1.73 -4.61 -9.58
CA HIS A 86 2.54 -3.48 -9.16
C HIS A 86 2.47 -2.32 -10.17
N ASP A 87 2.09 -1.13 -9.69
CA ASP A 87 2.20 0.11 -10.45
C ASP A 87 3.48 0.85 -10.06
N GLN A 88 4.55 0.55 -10.80
CA GLN A 88 5.85 1.17 -10.62
C GLN A 88 5.85 2.68 -10.90
N GLU A 89 5.00 3.16 -11.82
CA GLU A 89 4.96 4.58 -12.19
C GLU A 89 4.31 5.40 -11.08
N LEU A 90 3.17 4.91 -10.57
CA LEU A 90 2.45 5.53 -9.47
C LEU A 90 3.24 5.46 -8.16
N SER A 91 3.86 4.31 -7.87
CA SER A 91 4.76 4.12 -6.73
C SER A 91 5.87 5.18 -6.71
N LYS A 92 6.60 5.34 -7.83
CA LYS A 92 7.67 6.34 -7.97
C LYS A 92 7.15 7.77 -7.84
N LYS A 93 5.99 8.06 -8.44
CA LYS A 93 5.38 9.39 -8.40
C LYS A 93 5.02 9.78 -6.96
N ARG A 94 4.32 8.90 -6.22
CA ARG A 94 3.93 9.17 -4.83
C ARG A 94 5.12 9.22 -3.90
N HIS A 95 6.10 8.34 -4.10
CA HIS A 95 7.35 8.40 -3.34
C HIS A 95 8.07 9.74 -3.51
N LYS A 96 8.19 10.24 -4.75
CA LYS A 96 8.78 11.54 -5.03
C LYS A 96 7.97 12.68 -4.39
N GLN A 97 6.65 12.63 -4.48
CA GLN A 97 5.78 13.63 -3.88
C GLN A 97 5.94 13.67 -2.35
N ALA A 98 5.92 12.52 -1.68
CA ALA A 98 6.12 12.43 -0.23
C ALA A 98 7.49 12.98 0.20
N GLN A 99 8.55 12.70 -0.58
CA GLN A 99 9.87 13.31 -0.34
C GLN A 99 9.84 14.84 -0.52
N GLU A 100 9.22 15.34 -1.58
CA GLU A 100 9.13 16.79 -1.84
C GLU A 100 8.30 17.51 -0.76
N GLU A 101 7.23 16.90 -0.25
CA GLU A 101 6.44 17.43 0.87
C GLU A 101 7.23 17.40 2.18
N PHE A 102 7.97 16.31 2.44
CA PHE A 102 8.87 16.22 3.59
C PHE A 102 9.94 17.32 3.54
N ASP A 103 10.65 17.48 2.42
CA ASP A 103 11.70 18.49 2.26
C ASP A 103 11.17 19.93 2.43
N GLN A 104 9.93 20.21 2.00
CA GLN A 104 9.28 21.51 2.21
C GLN A 104 9.00 21.79 3.69
N LEU A 105 8.56 20.78 4.47
CA LEU A 105 8.32 20.93 5.90
C LEU A 105 9.60 21.30 6.68
N PHE A 106 10.76 20.80 6.25
CA PHE A 106 12.05 21.13 6.88
C PHE A 106 12.72 22.36 6.28
N SER A 107 12.39 22.76 5.05
CA SER A 107 12.91 24.00 4.45
C SER A 107 12.33 25.26 5.11
N ASP A 108 11.11 25.21 5.63
CA ASP A 108 10.49 26.31 6.40
C ASP A 108 11.10 26.46 7.81
N THR A 109 11.89 25.48 8.28
CA THR A 109 12.48 25.51 9.63
C THR A 109 13.88 26.16 9.68
N ASP A 110 14.57 26.30 8.54
CA ASP A 110 15.93 26.88 8.48
C ASP A 110 15.93 28.41 8.24
N ASP A 111 14.80 29.02 7.85
CA ASP A 111 14.68 30.46 7.50
C ASP A 111 14.17 31.36 8.66
N GLU A 112 13.94 30.81 9.87
CA GLU A 112 13.71 31.61 11.10
C GLU A 112 15.01 31.86 11.91
N THR A 113 16.16 31.81 11.25
CA THR A 113 17.45 32.23 11.83
C THR A 113 17.96 33.53 11.23
N ASP A 114 17.12 34.58 11.17
CA ASP A 114 17.57 35.93 10.82
C ASP A 114 17.14 36.94 11.90
N SER A 115 18.09 37.34 12.76
CA SER A 115 18.30 38.71 13.30
C SER A 115 19.24 38.73 14.51
#